data_AF-A0A7W8H8X2-F1
#
_entry.id   AF-A0A7W8H8X2-F1
#
_cell.length_a   1.000
_cell.length_b   1.000
_cell.length_c   1.000
_cell.angle_alpha   90.00
_cell.angle_beta   90.00
_cell.angle_gamma   90.00
#
_symmetry.space_group_name_H-M   'P 1'
#
loop_
_entity.id
_entity.type
_entity.pdbx_description
1 polymer ?
#
loop_
_entity_poly.entity_id
_entity_poly.type
_entity_poly.pdbx_seq_one_letter_code
_entity_poly.pdbx_strand_id
1 'polypeptide(L)'
;MPWCPKCKTEYINGVEECADCHTPLVSELDVDESLVWERDVEEIELSEEELGKKLREHTATYMRTEEKYKDTRSSGLMLVVLGVFGLAALALVFVGVIPLSLDPVMQYIFYGVLLVLFIVFLVMGIQSLSRSKIYKENISKEEAEEKELLEWLASAPCRSRLDLCHSSEESPEEAYFACQEAMKKMLEEHTPQIAPERMTYIIEKAYTQMYEGDDPA
;
A
#
# COMPACT_ATOMS: atom_id res chain seq x y z
N MET A 1 3.31 34.90 -24.05
CA MET A 1 2.88 35.48 -22.76
C MET A 1 4.05 36.28 -22.19
N PRO A 2 3.83 37.44 -21.54
CA PRO A 2 4.89 38.18 -20.86
C PRO A 2 5.35 37.46 -19.58
N TRP A 3 6.65 37.48 -19.32
CA TRP A 3 7.31 36.82 -18.20
C TRP A 3 8.12 37.82 -17.38
N CYS A 4 8.19 37.59 -16.07
CA CYS A 4 9.08 38.38 -15.23
C CYS A 4 10.50 37.78 -15.26
N PRO A 5 11.54 38.53 -15.69
CA PRO A 5 12.91 38.00 -15.78
C PRO A 5 13.55 37.73 -14.42
N LYS A 6 13.01 38.33 -13.35
CA LYS A 6 13.54 38.20 -11.99
C LYS A 6 12.83 37.11 -11.19
N CYS A 7 11.49 37.09 -11.23
CA CYS A 7 10.68 36.14 -10.47
C CYS A 7 10.38 34.85 -11.23
N LYS A 8 10.62 34.80 -12.55
CA LYS A 8 10.30 33.66 -13.44
C LYS A 8 8.82 33.28 -13.46
N THR A 9 7.94 34.22 -13.13
CA THR A 9 6.48 34.05 -13.12
C THR A 9 5.90 34.44 -14.48
N GLU A 10 4.98 33.61 -14.99
CA GLU A 10 4.23 33.88 -16.21
C GLU A 10 3.04 34.81 -15.93
N TYR A 11 2.80 35.77 -16.81
CA TYR A 11 1.68 36.69 -16.73
C TYR A 11 0.78 36.58 -17.96
N ILE A 12 -0.49 36.92 -17.76
CA ILE A 12 -1.44 37.06 -18.86
C ILE A 12 -1.08 38.26 -19.75
N ASN A 13 -1.44 38.19 -21.04
CA ASN A 13 -1.15 39.25 -22.00
C ASN A 13 -1.90 40.55 -21.61
N GLY A 14 -1.21 41.69 -21.69
CA GLY A 14 -1.74 43.02 -21.33
C GLY A 14 -1.23 43.58 -20.00
N VAL A 15 -0.43 42.80 -19.26
CA VAL A 15 0.32 43.27 -18.08
C VAL A 15 1.73 43.63 -18.53
N GLU A 16 2.20 44.83 -18.21
CA GLU A 16 3.51 45.33 -18.66
C GLU A 16 4.60 45.28 -17.57
N GLU A 17 4.21 45.13 -16.29
CA GLU A 17 5.11 45.17 -15.14
C GLU A 17 4.77 44.09 -14.11
N CYS A 18 5.79 43.46 -13.50
CA CYS A 18 5.64 42.44 -12.46
C CYS A 18 5.07 43.02 -11.16
N ALA A 19 4.06 42.37 -10.58
CA ALA A 19 3.39 42.83 -9.36
C ALA A 19 4.27 42.73 -8.10
N ASP A 20 5.21 41.78 -8.05
CA ASP A 20 6.04 41.55 -6.87
C ASP A 20 7.35 42.33 -6.90
N CYS A 21 7.97 42.45 -8.08
CA CYS A 21 9.32 43.00 -8.21
C CYS A 21 9.41 44.23 -9.12
N HIS A 22 8.28 44.72 -9.62
CA HIS A 22 8.18 45.99 -10.36
C HIS A 22 9.14 46.12 -11.55
N THR A 23 9.47 44.99 -12.17
CA THR A 23 10.36 44.93 -13.32
C THR A 23 9.53 44.76 -14.59
N PRO A 24 9.87 45.44 -15.70
CA PRO A 24 9.19 45.27 -16.98
C PRO A 24 9.20 43.81 -17.42
N LEU A 25 8.05 43.33 -17.88
CA LEU A 25 7.92 41.95 -18.33
C LEU A 25 8.51 41.80 -19.74
N VAL A 26 9.15 40.67 -19.97
CA VAL A 26 9.78 40.32 -21.25
C VAL A 26 8.97 39.24 -21.95
N SER A 27 8.92 39.24 -23.28
CA SER A 27 8.15 38.26 -24.05
C SER A 27 8.75 36.86 -24.00
N GLU A 28 10.07 36.77 -23.84
CA GLU A 28 10.84 35.54 -23.81
C GLU A 28 11.90 35.65 -22.71
N LEU A 29 12.10 34.57 -21.95
CA LEU A 29 13.17 34.46 -20.98
C LEU A 29 14.36 33.81 -21.68
N ASP A 30 15.51 34.48 -21.72
CA ASP A 30 16.76 33.83 -22.11
C ASP A 30 17.12 32.80 -21.04
N VAL A 31 16.90 31.52 -21.37
CA VAL A 31 17.32 30.39 -20.55
C VAL A 31 18.81 30.19 -20.82
N ASP A 32 19.64 30.51 -19.84
CA ASP A 32 21.06 30.20 -19.90
C ASP A 32 21.24 28.67 -20.00
N GLU A 33 21.63 28.18 -21.19
CA GLU A 33 21.89 26.76 -21.48
C GLU A 33 22.95 26.16 -20.55
N SER A 34 23.75 26.97 -19.84
CA SER A 34 24.73 26.49 -18.86
C SER A 34 24.13 25.99 -17.54
N LEU A 35 22.81 26.15 -17.33
CA LEU A 35 22.11 25.69 -16.12
C LEU A 35 21.23 24.45 -16.35
N VAL A 36 21.41 23.73 -17.45
CA VAL A 36 20.97 22.33 -17.53
C VAL A 36 21.90 21.54 -16.64
N TRP A 37 21.48 21.25 -15.41
CA TRP A 37 22.10 20.20 -14.62
C TRP A 37 21.89 18.91 -15.41
N GLU A 38 22.94 18.42 -16.09
CA GLU A 38 23.02 17.04 -16.55
C GLU A 38 22.91 16.18 -15.29
N ARG A 39 21.68 15.86 -14.89
CA ARG A 39 21.46 14.74 -14.01
C ARG A 39 21.70 13.56 -14.93
N ASP A 40 22.85 12.91 -14.74
CA ASP A 40 23.15 11.61 -15.33
C ASP A 40 22.00 10.67 -14.95
N VAL A 41 20.97 10.59 -15.79
CA VAL A 41 20.02 9.51 -15.76
C VAL A 41 20.76 8.39 -16.46
N GLU A 42 21.62 7.70 -15.72
CA GLU A 42 21.98 6.34 -16.09
C GLU A 42 20.66 5.60 -16.29
N GLU A 43 20.38 5.22 -17.54
CA GLU A 43 19.30 4.32 -17.87
C GLU A 43 19.69 2.95 -17.33
N ILE A 44 19.54 2.78 -16.02
CA ILE A 44 19.71 1.49 -15.37
C ILE A 44 18.51 0.66 -15.83
N GLU A 45 18.74 -0.28 -16.74
CA GLU A 45 17.80 -1.36 -17.08
C GLU A 45 17.61 -2.25 -15.83
N LEU A 46 16.88 -1.75 -14.85
CA LEU A 46 16.44 -2.53 -13.71
C LEU A 46 15.30 -3.44 -14.17
N SER A 47 15.39 -4.73 -13.85
CA SER A 47 14.29 -5.64 -14.13
C SER A 47 13.01 -5.18 -13.42
N GLU A 48 11.83 -5.51 -13.94
CA GLU A 48 10.55 -5.17 -13.31
C GLU A 48 10.48 -5.61 -11.83
N GLU A 49 11.17 -6.70 -11.49
CA GLU A 49 11.27 -7.21 -10.13
C GLU A 49 12.17 -6.33 -9.24
N GLU A 50 13.29 -5.85 -9.76
CA GLU A 50 14.21 -4.95 -9.03
C GLU A 50 13.67 -3.53 -8.92
N LEU A 51 13.02 -3.03 -9.97
CA LEU A 51 12.31 -1.76 -9.95
C LEU A 51 11.13 -1.83 -8.98
N GLY A 52 10.37 -2.94 -8.98
CA GLY A 52 9.30 -3.18 -8.02
C GLY A 52 9.82 -3.29 -6.58
N LYS A 53 11.01 -3.84 -6.36
CA LYS A 53 11.66 -3.90 -5.05
C LYS A 53 12.11 -2.52 -4.57
N LYS A 54 12.80 -1.74 -5.41
CA LYS A 54 13.24 -0.37 -5.06
C LYS A 54 12.07 0.59 -4.89
N LEU A 55 11.04 0.47 -5.74
CA LEU A 55 9.84 1.28 -5.61
C LEU A 55 9.07 0.93 -4.34
N ARG A 56 9.01 -0.37 -3.96
CA ARG A 56 8.52 -0.78 -2.64
C ARG A 56 9.38 -0.21 -1.52
N GLU A 57 10.70 -0.28 -1.60
CA GLU A 57 11.60 0.24 -0.57
C GLU A 57 11.39 1.75 -0.34
N HIS A 58 11.10 2.51 -1.41
CA HIS A 58 10.87 3.96 -1.33
C HIS A 58 9.40 4.39 -1.14
N THR A 59 8.43 3.52 -1.39
CA THR A 59 6.99 3.84 -1.32
C THR A 59 6.23 2.94 -0.34
N ALA A 60 6.92 2.09 0.41
CA ALA A 60 6.30 1.18 1.39
C ALA A 60 5.83 1.98 2.59
N THR A 61 4.68 2.61 2.45
CA THR A 61 3.73 2.70 3.55
C THR A 61 3.54 1.27 4.06
N TYR A 62 3.85 1.03 5.33
CA TYR A 62 3.67 -0.27 5.96
C TYR A 62 2.23 -0.75 5.72
N MET A 63 2.07 -1.79 4.90
CA MET A 63 0.78 -2.35 4.56
C MET A 63 0.63 -3.65 5.33
N ARG A 64 -0.37 -3.73 6.19
CA ARG A 64 -0.54 -4.88 7.10
C ARG A 64 -0.75 -6.16 6.30
N THR A 65 -0.11 -7.25 6.73
CA THR A 65 -0.23 -8.58 6.14
C THR A 65 -1.69 -9.06 6.07
N GLU A 66 -2.54 -8.59 6.99
CA GLU A 66 -4.00 -8.81 7.02
C GLU A 66 -4.75 -8.22 5.81
N GLU A 67 -4.41 -7.00 5.40
CA GLU A 67 -5.08 -6.33 4.27
C GLU A 67 -4.76 -7.06 2.97
N LYS A 68 -3.48 -7.42 2.80
CA LYS A 68 -3.02 -8.24 1.67
C LYS A 68 -3.68 -9.62 1.63
N TYR A 69 -4.05 -10.17 2.79
CA TYR A 69 -4.76 -11.44 2.90
C TYR A 69 -6.24 -11.34 2.50
N LYS A 70 -6.93 -10.24 2.82
CA LYS A 70 -8.34 -10.04 2.43
C LYS A 70 -8.51 -9.99 0.91
N ASP A 71 -7.63 -9.27 0.22
CA ASP A 71 -7.73 -9.08 -1.24
C ASP A 71 -7.33 -10.32 -2.06
N THR A 72 -6.32 -11.06 -1.61
CA THR A 72 -5.91 -12.30 -2.28
C THR A 72 -6.90 -13.44 -2.03
N ARG A 73 -7.53 -13.47 -0.84
CA ARG A 73 -8.58 -14.44 -0.51
C ARG A 73 -9.87 -14.20 -1.31
N SER A 74 -10.30 -12.95 -1.47
CA SER A 74 -11.52 -12.62 -2.21
C SER A 74 -11.40 -13.03 -3.68
N SER A 75 -10.24 -12.80 -4.30
CA SER A 75 -9.95 -13.14 -5.69
C SER A 75 -9.89 -14.66 -5.94
N GLY A 76 -9.20 -15.41 -5.07
CA GLY A 76 -9.15 -16.88 -5.16
C GLY A 76 -10.50 -17.56 -4.90
N LEU A 77 -11.30 -17.00 -3.98
CA LEU A 77 -12.63 -17.51 -3.66
C LEU A 77 -13.59 -17.38 -4.85
N MET A 78 -13.57 -16.24 -5.55
CA MET A 78 -14.42 -16.02 -6.72
C MET A 78 -14.15 -17.06 -7.82
N LEU A 79 -12.87 -17.35 -8.11
CA LEU A 79 -12.49 -18.38 -9.10
C LEU A 79 -13.00 -19.77 -8.71
N VAL A 80 -12.90 -20.13 -7.43
CA VAL A 80 -13.39 -21.43 -6.94
C VAL A 80 -14.91 -21.52 -7.02
N VAL A 81 -15.63 -20.49 -6.56
CA VAL A 81 -17.09 -20.46 -6.59
C VAL A 81 -17.62 -20.55 -8.02
N LEU A 82 -17.06 -19.75 -8.94
CA LEU A 82 -17.44 -19.76 -10.34
C LEU A 82 -17.12 -21.10 -11.01
N GLY A 83 -15.97 -21.70 -10.67
CA GLY A 83 -15.57 -23.02 -11.15
C GLY A 83 -16.53 -24.14 -10.71
N VAL A 84 -16.90 -24.16 -9.43
CA VAL A 84 -17.86 -25.15 -8.89
C VAL A 84 -19.25 -24.94 -9.50
N PHE A 85 -19.71 -23.70 -9.59
CA PHE A 85 -21.00 -23.38 -10.20
C PHE A 85 -21.05 -23.79 -11.67
N GLY A 86 -19.98 -23.54 -12.44
CA GLY A 86 -19.86 -23.95 -13.83
C GLY A 86 -19.90 -25.46 -14.03
N LEU A 87 -19.20 -26.22 -13.17
CA LEU A 87 -19.26 -27.69 -13.16
C LEU A 87 -20.65 -28.22 -12.81
N ALA A 88 -21.33 -27.59 -11.85
CA ALA A 88 -22.72 -27.95 -11.50
C ALA A 88 -23.69 -27.67 -12.66
N ALA A 89 -23.54 -26.53 -13.35
CA ALA A 89 -24.32 -26.21 -14.54
C ALA A 89 -24.07 -27.21 -15.68
N LEU A 90 -22.82 -27.61 -15.90
CA LEU A 90 -22.46 -28.64 -16.89
C LEU A 90 -23.10 -29.99 -16.55
N ALA A 91 -23.15 -30.37 -15.27
CA ALA A 91 -23.84 -31.58 -14.82
C ALA A 91 -25.37 -31.51 -15.04
N LEU A 92 -25.99 -30.35 -14.78
CA LEU A 92 -27.43 -30.12 -15.03
C LEU A 92 -27.78 -30.25 -16.52
N VAL A 93 -26.90 -29.75 -17.39
CA VAL A 93 -27.01 -29.92 -18.84
C VAL A 93 -26.90 -31.41 -19.23
N PHE A 94 -25.95 -32.15 -18.64
CA PHE A 94 -25.78 -33.58 -18.91
C PHE A 94 -26.99 -34.43 -18.49
N VAL A 95 -27.65 -34.08 -17.38
CA VAL A 95 -28.90 -34.72 -16.92
C VAL A 95 -30.10 -34.39 -17.82
N GLY A 96 -29.95 -33.43 -18.75
CA GLY A 96 -31.01 -33.04 -19.67
C GLY A 96 -32.02 -32.05 -19.08
N VAL A 97 -31.70 -31.42 -17.94
CA VAL A 97 -32.53 -30.37 -17.34
C VAL A 97 -32.54 -29.11 -18.21
N ILE A 98 -31.40 -28.80 -18.82
CA ILE A 98 -31.22 -27.66 -19.73
C ILE A 98 -31.04 -28.22 -21.15
N PRO A 99 -32.05 -28.10 -22.04
CA PRO A 99 -31.96 -28.60 -23.40
C PRO A 99 -31.05 -27.70 -24.25
N LEU A 100 -29.83 -28.15 -24.50
CA LEU A 100 -28.90 -27.52 -25.44
C LEU A 100 -28.95 -28.27 -26.77
N SER A 101 -29.77 -27.77 -27.69
CA SER A 101 -29.91 -28.32 -29.04
C SER A 101 -28.77 -27.85 -29.94
N LEU A 102 -27.62 -28.51 -29.84
CA LEU A 102 -26.47 -28.33 -30.74
C LEU A 102 -26.29 -29.59 -31.60
N ASP A 103 -25.54 -29.45 -32.70
CA ASP A 103 -25.12 -30.62 -33.47
C ASP A 103 -24.33 -31.60 -32.58
N PRO A 104 -24.52 -32.93 -32.68
CA PRO A 104 -23.91 -33.90 -31.79
C PRO A 104 -22.39 -33.76 -31.70
N VAL A 105 -21.70 -33.48 -32.82
CA VAL A 105 -20.24 -33.33 -32.84
C VAL A 105 -19.82 -32.06 -32.09
N MET A 106 -20.55 -30.96 -32.29
CA MET A 106 -20.27 -29.67 -31.66
C MET A 106 -20.56 -29.70 -30.15
N GLN A 107 -21.59 -30.44 -29.74
CA GLN A 107 -21.99 -30.58 -28.34
C GLN A 107 -20.89 -31.23 -27.49
N TYR A 108 -20.27 -32.31 -27.97
CA TYR A 108 -19.17 -32.98 -27.25
C TYR A 108 -17.92 -32.10 -27.14
N ILE A 109 -17.56 -31.39 -28.22
CA ILE A 109 -16.41 -30.47 -28.20
C ILE A 109 -16.65 -29.34 -27.21
N PHE A 110 -17.84 -28.75 -27.22
CA PHE A 110 -18.22 -27.67 -26.31
C PHE A 110 -18.14 -28.08 -24.84
N TYR A 111 -18.67 -29.25 -24.47
CA TYR A 111 -18.57 -29.76 -23.10
C TYR A 111 -17.13 -30.06 -22.70
N GLY A 112 -16.33 -30.64 -23.60
CA GLY A 112 -14.92 -30.93 -23.35
C GLY A 112 -14.12 -29.67 -23.02
N VAL A 113 -14.27 -28.63 -23.84
CA VAL A 113 -13.56 -27.35 -23.61
C VAL A 113 -14.02 -26.68 -22.32
N LEU A 114 -15.33 -26.61 -22.06
CA LEU A 114 -15.85 -26.01 -20.81
C LEU A 114 -15.36 -26.75 -19.57
N LEU A 115 -15.38 -28.09 -19.58
CA LEU A 115 -14.90 -28.90 -18.46
C LEU A 115 -13.41 -28.63 -18.19
N VAL A 116 -12.57 -28.59 -19.22
CA VAL A 116 -11.13 -28.31 -19.07
C VAL A 116 -10.91 -26.91 -18.47
N LEU A 117 -11.62 -25.89 -18.97
CA LEU A 117 -11.51 -24.52 -18.44
C LEU A 117 -11.92 -24.44 -16.96
N PHE A 118 -13.04 -25.05 -16.58
CA PHE A 118 -13.47 -25.08 -15.18
C PHE A 118 -12.48 -25.81 -14.27
N ILE A 119 -11.88 -26.92 -14.72
CA ILE A 119 -10.85 -27.62 -13.97
C ILE A 119 -9.62 -26.73 -13.75
N VAL A 120 -9.15 -26.01 -14.78
CA VAL A 120 -8.01 -25.09 -14.65
C VAL A 120 -8.30 -23.97 -13.63
N PHE A 121 -9.48 -23.35 -13.71
CA PHE A 121 -9.88 -22.31 -12.75
C PHE A 121 -9.97 -22.84 -11.32
N LEU A 122 -10.48 -24.06 -11.12
CA LEU A 122 -10.53 -24.68 -9.80
C LEU A 122 -9.14 -24.97 -9.24
N VAL A 123 -8.22 -25.52 -10.05
CA VAL A 123 -6.85 -25.80 -9.60
C VAL A 123 -6.13 -24.51 -9.19
N MET A 124 -6.20 -23.47 -10.03
CA MET A 124 -5.61 -22.16 -9.71
C MET A 124 -6.25 -21.51 -8.49
N GLY A 125 -7.58 -21.54 -8.39
CA GLY A 125 -8.33 -21.01 -7.25
C GLY A 125 -7.99 -21.73 -5.94
N ILE A 126 -7.92 -23.07 -5.96
CA ILE A 126 -7.55 -23.88 -4.79
C ILE A 126 -6.09 -23.59 -4.38
N GLN A 127 -5.16 -23.51 -5.33
CA GLN A 127 -3.76 -23.16 -5.02
C GLN A 127 -3.65 -21.76 -4.38
N SER A 128 -4.39 -20.77 -4.91
CA SER A 128 -4.46 -19.42 -4.35
C SER A 128 -4.99 -19.40 -2.92
N LEU A 129 -6.12 -20.08 -2.67
CA LEU A 129 -6.69 -20.21 -1.33
C LEU A 129 -5.83 -21.04 -0.38
N SER A 130 -5.08 -22.03 -0.88
CA SER A 130 -4.17 -22.82 -0.05
C SER A 130 -3.01 -21.98 0.46
N ARG A 131 -2.41 -21.14 -0.40
CA ARG A 131 -1.38 -20.18 0.01
C ARG A 131 -1.92 -19.21 1.06
N SER A 132 -3.20 -18.79 0.94
CA SER A 132 -3.89 -17.95 1.93
C SER A 132 -3.87 -18.52 3.36
N LYS A 133 -4.00 -19.84 3.55
CA LYS A 133 -3.99 -20.45 4.90
C LYS A 133 -2.66 -20.23 5.63
N ILE A 134 -1.54 -20.27 4.91
CA ILE A 134 -0.20 -20.06 5.48
C ILE A 134 -0.05 -18.60 5.93
N TYR A 135 -0.60 -17.64 5.17
CA TYR A 135 -0.63 -16.23 5.60
C TYR A 135 -1.45 -16.03 6.88
N LYS A 136 -2.54 -16.77 7.08
CA LYS A 136 -3.35 -16.67 8.32
C LYS A 136 -2.53 -17.02 9.58
N GLU A 137 -1.65 -18.01 9.49
CA GLU A 137 -0.78 -18.40 10.62
C GLU A 137 0.28 -17.32 10.89
N ASN A 138 0.92 -16.80 9.84
CA ASN A 138 1.92 -15.75 9.99
C ASN A 138 1.30 -14.44 10.52
N ILE A 139 0.10 -14.08 10.06
CA ILE A 139 -0.69 -12.96 10.61
C ILE A 139 -0.94 -13.14 12.11
N SER A 140 -1.35 -14.33 12.53
CA SER A 140 -1.62 -14.57 13.96
C SER A 140 -0.38 -14.45 14.85
N LYS A 141 0.80 -14.77 14.32
CA LYS A 141 2.08 -14.57 15.03
C LYS A 141 2.47 -13.09 15.06
N GLU A 142 2.36 -12.40 13.92
CA GLU A 142 2.63 -10.97 13.82
C GLU A 142 1.70 -10.13 14.72
N GLU A 143 0.40 -10.45 14.77
CA GLU A 143 -0.58 -9.82 15.67
C GLU A 143 -0.25 -10.06 17.15
N ALA A 144 0.27 -11.24 17.50
CA ALA A 144 0.64 -11.57 18.88
C ALA A 144 1.87 -10.78 19.33
N GLU A 145 2.91 -10.74 18.49
CA GLU A 145 4.09 -9.91 18.73
C GLU A 145 3.74 -8.42 18.82
N GLU A 146 2.85 -7.94 17.94
CA GLU A 146 2.40 -6.55 17.97
C GLU A 146 1.71 -6.22 19.30
N LYS A 147 0.81 -7.08 19.77
CA LYS A 147 0.15 -6.91 21.07
C LYS A 147 1.15 -6.90 22.21
N GLU A 148 2.13 -7.80 22.20
CA GLU A 148 3.18 -7.85 23.22
C GLU A 148 3.98 -6.54 23.27
N LEU A 149 4.34 -5.98 22.10
CA LEU A 149 5.06 -4.71 22.03
C LEU A 149 4.20 -3.53 22.51
N LEU A 150 2.91 -3.49 22.14
CA LEU A 150 1.97 -2.48 22.62
C LEU A 150 1.77 -2.57 24.14
N GLU A 151 1.60 -3.78 24.68
CA GLU A 151 1.52 -4.01 26.13
C GLU A 151 2.81 -3.60 26.86
N TRP A 152 3.97 -3.86 26.25
CA TRP A 152 5.27 -3.45 26.79
C TRP A 152 5.43 -1.92 26.81
N LEU A 153 5.04 -1.23 25.74
CA LEU A 153 5.01 0.24 25.68
C LEU A 153 4.00 0.83 26.68
N ALA A 154 2.88 0.15 26.91
CA ALA A 154 1.86 0.54 27.88
C ALA A 154 2.24 0.21 29.34
N SER A 155 3.31 -0.56 29.56
CA SER A 155 3.74 -0.96 30.91
C SER A 155 4.17 0.24 31.75
N ALA A 156 3.99 0.15 33.07
CA ALA A 156 4.26 1.23 34.02
C ALA A 156 5.61 1.97 33.86
N PRO A 157 6.76 1.28 33.66
CA PRO A 157 8.05 1.97 33.47
C PRO A 157 8.11 2.77 32.16
N CYS A 158 7.48 2.29 31.09
CA CYS A 158 7.42 2.97 29.81
C CYS A 158 6.44 4.15 29.86
N ARG A 159 5.26 3.93 30.45
CA ARG A 159 4.21 4.94 30.58
C ARG A 159 4.67 6.16 31.38
N SER A 160 5.42 5.94 32.46
CA SER A 160 5.96 7.06 33.25
C SER A 160 6.92 7.97 32.46
N ARG A 161 7.69 7.42 31.50
CA ARG A 161 8.59 8.20 30.65
C ARG A 161 7.85 8.92 29.53
N LEU A 162 6.84 8.26 28.95
CA LEU A 162 6.00 8.83 27.90
C LEU A 162 5.08 9.93 28.43
N ASP A 163 4.53 9.80 29.65
CA ASP A 163 3.69 10.82 30.28
C ASP A 163 4.49 12.11 30.54
N LEU A 164 5.79 11.99 30.87
CA LEU A 164 6.68 13.14 30.95
C LEU A 164 6.82 13.87 29.61
N CYS A 165 6.98 13.12 28.52
CA CYS A 165 7.08 13.66 27.16
C CYS A 165 5.76 14.28 26.68
N HIS A 166 4.61 13.73 27.08
CA HIS A 166 3.29 14.26 26.71
C HIS A 166 2.92 15.52 27.50
N SER A 167 3.45 15.66 28.73
CA SER A 167 3.14 16.79 29.62
C SER A 167 4.01 18.04 29.43
N SER A 168 4.91 18.06 28.44
CA SER A 168 5.73 19.25 28.16
C SER A 168 4.84 20.44 27.80
N GLU A 169 5.11 21.62 28.38
CA GLU A 169 4.33 22.86 28.18
C GLU A 169 4.38 23.45 26.76
N GLU A 170 5.03 22.75 25.83
CA GLU A 170 5.15 23.12 24.43
C GLU A 170 4.07 22.39 23.60
N SER A 171 3.68 22.95 22.46
CA SER A 171 2.39 22.65 21.79
C SER A 171 2.12 21.14 21.57
N PRO A 172 0.85 20.73 21.41
CA PRO A 172 0.49 19.30 21.29
C PRO A 172 1.25 18.56 20.17
N GLU A 173 1.66 19.26 19.13
CA GLU A 173 2.49 18.73 18.04
C GLU A 173 3.92 18.42 18.49
N GLU A 174 4.53 19.24 19.34
CA GLU A 174 5.89 19.02 19.85
C GLU A 174 5.94 17.85 20.85
N ALA A 175 4.91 17.75 21.70
CA ALA A 175 4.72 16.61 22.60
C ALA A 175 4.56 15.29 21.82
N TYR A 176 3.84 15.30 20.70
CA TYR A 176 3.68 14.14 19.80
C TYR A 176 5.04 13.67 19.27
N PHE A 177 5.83 14.54 18.65
CA PHE A 177 7.13 14.16 18.08
C PHE A 177 8.12 13.70 19.16
N ALA A 178 8.14 14.36 20.32
CA ALA A 178 9.00 13.99 21.44
C ALA A 178 8.65 12.60 21.99
N CYS A 179 7.35 12.28 22.14
CA CYS A 179 6.89 10.96 22.56
C CYS A 179 7.26 9.87 21.56
N GLN A 180 7.09 10.14 20.25
CA GLN A 180 7.45 9.17 19.21
C GLN A 180 8.94 8.87 19.19
N GLU A 181 9.80 9.89 19.34
CA GLU A 181 11.25 9.68 19.40
C GLU A 181 11.66 8.89 20.65
N ALA A 182 11.00 9.13 21.78
CA ALA A 182 11.22 8.35 23.00
C ALA A 182 10.81 6.88 22.82
N MET A 183 9.64 6.62 22.26
CA MET A 183 9.17 5.26 21.94
C MET A 183 10.12 4.55 20.96
N LYS A 184 10.59 5.26 19.92
CA LYS A 184 11.56 4.75 18.95
C LYS A 184 12.84 4.26 19.61
N LYS A 185 13.46 5.08 20.46
CA LYS A 185 14.69 4.69 21.19
C LYS A 185 14.47 3.47 22.07
N MET A 186 13.33 3.40 22.75
CA MET A 186 12.98 2.27 23.61
C MET A 186 12.78 0.97 22.82
N LEU A 187 12.13 1.03 21.66
CA LEU A 187 11.94 -0.13 20.80
C LEU A 187 13.24 -0.57 20.09
N GLU A 188 14.11 0.36 19.71
CA GLU A 188 15.43 0.04 19.12
C GLU A 188 16.31 -0.72 20.13
N GLU A 189 16.25 -0.36 21.42
CA GLU A 189 16.96 -1.08 22.49
C GLU A 189 16.33 -2.45 22.79
N HIS A 190 15.00 -2.54 22.78
CA HIS A 190 14.29 -3.77 23.14
C HIS A 190 14.25 -4.80 22.02
N THR A 191 14.08 -4.35 20.76
CA THR A 191 13.93 -5.23 19.59
C THR A 191 14.68 -4.66 18.37
N PRO A 192 16.00 -4.89 18.26
CA PRO A 192 16.84 -4.33 17.19
C PRO A 192 16.57 -4.91 15.79
N GLN A 193 15.68 -5.89 15.67
CA GLN A 193 15.43 -6.64 14.42
C GLN A 193 14.12 -6.25 13.72
N ILE A 194 13.41 -5.23 14.22
CA ILE A 194 12.18 -4.73 13.61
C ILE A 194 12.53 -3.83 12.42
N ALA A 195 11.88 -4.08 11.28
CA ALA A 195 11.99 -3.21 10.10
C ALA A 195 11.51 -1.78 10.43
N PRO A 196 12.22 -0.71 9.99
CA PRO A 196 11.96 0.67 10.40
C PRO A 196 10.53 1.14 10.06
N GLU A 197 9.93 0.59 9.01
CA GLU A 197 8.56 0.90 8.59
C GLU A 197 7.52 0.31 9.57
N ARG A 198 7.74 -0.93 10.04
CA ARG A 198 6.90 -1.58 11.07
C ARG A 198 7.06 -0.89 12.43
N MET A 199 8.27 -0.39 12.73
CA MET A 199 8.55 0.35 13.95
C MET A 199 7.69 1.62 14.03
N THR A 200 7.68 2.40 12.95
CA THR A 200 6.93 3.65 12.87
C THR A 200 5.42 3.40 13.04
N TYR A 201 4.91 2.35 12.40
CA TYR A 201 3.52 1.91 12.54
C TYR A 201 3.14 1.59 14.00
N ILE A 202 3.99 0.83 14.72
CA ILE A 202 3.75 0.46 16.11
C ILE A 202 3.75 1.68 17.03
N ILE A 203 4.66 2.63 16.80
CA ILE A 203 4.78 3.87 17.57
C ILE A 203 3.55 4.74 17.41
N GLU A 204 3.11 4.96 16.17
CA GLU A 204 1.90 5.74 15.86
C GLU A 204 0.68 5.11 16.54
N LYS A 205 0.50 3.80 16.38
CA LYS A 205 -0.60 3.07 17.02
C LYS A 205 -0.55 3.11 18.55
N ALA A 206 0.63 2.98 19.15
CA ALA A 206 0.82 3.06 20.59
C ALA A 206 0.46 4.45 21.13
N TYR A 207 0.92 5.52 20.45
CA TYR A 207 0.62 6.89 20.83
C TYR A 207 -0.89 7.16 20.79
N THR A 208 -1.56 6.81 19.69
CA THR A 208 -3.02 6.99 19.54
C THR A 208 -3.79 6.22 20.62
N GLN A 209 -3.42 4.96 20.91
CA GLN A 209 -4.07 4.17 21.98
C GLN A 209 -3.87 4.75 23.37
N MET A 210 -2.73 5.39 23.63
CA MET A 210 -2.39 5.90 24.97
C MET A 210 -2.95 7.31 25.24
N TYR A 211 -3.06 8.17 24.22
CA TYR A 211 -3.34 9.60 24.39
C TYR A 211 -4.51 10.14 23.57
N GLU A 212 -4.84 9.56 22.41
CA GLU A 212 -5.92 10.06 21.54
C GLU A 212 -7.23 9.29 21.70
N GLY A 213 -7.16 8.06 22.24
CA GLY A 213 -8.31 7.17 22.40
C GLY A 213 -8.78 6.61 21.06
N ASP A 214 -9.36 5.40 21.06
CA ASP A 214 -9.95 4.81 19.85
C ASP A 214 -11.15 5.66 19.39
N ASP A 215 -10.91 6.69 18.57
CA ASP A 215 -11.95 7.32 17.77
C ASP A 215 -12.02 6.58 16.43
N PRO A 216 -13.05 5.76 16.19
CA PRO A 216 -13.17 5.02 14.95
C PRO A 216 -13.55 6.00 13.82
N ALA A 217 -12.59 6.31 12.95
CA ALA A 217 -12.87 6.88 11.63
C ALA A 217 -12.85 5.77 10.56
#